data_AF-A0A8J7WII2-F1
#
_entry.id   AF-A0A8J7WII2-F1
#
_cell.length_a   1.000
_cell.length_b   1.000
_cell.length_c   1.000
_cell.angle_alpha   90.00
_cell.angle_beta   90.00
_cell.angle_gamma   90.00
#
_symmetry.space_group_name_H-M   'P 1'
#
loop_
_entity.id
_entity.type
_entity.pdbx_description
1 polymer ?
#
loop_
_entity_poly.entity_id
_entity_poly.type
_entity_poly.pdbx_seq_one_letter_code
_entity_poly.pdbx_strand_id
1 'polypeptide(L)'
;MKKRRSPQEKKRLSYSKDRRNTYGENDKSSRRNIARNKRNQHRSDRHREQQQLSAALGPVDEVVEAGFDERLTRARRGSRWRKFPDTQLGLYVASTLAVRARKGISIARTEQARIEKVRRNTEVDGLQLRRKWW
;
A
#
# COMPACT_ATOMS: atom_id res chain seq x y z
N MET A 1 -7.96 30.02 -10.38
CA MET A 1 -7.85 30.24 -8.91
C MET A 1 -8.40 29.03 -8.16
N LYS A 2 -7.72 28.55 -7.10
CA LYS A 2 -8.22 27.44 -6.26
C LYS A 2 -9.39 27.95 -5.41
N LYS A 3 -10.56 27.31 -5.47
CA LYS A 3 -11.75 27.69 -4.66
C LYS A 3 -11.37 27.76 -3.17
N ARG A 4 -11.67 28.87 -2.50
CA ARG A 4 -11.47 29.00 -1.05
C ARG A 4 -12.36 27.97 -0.35
N ARG A 5 -11.73 27.11 0.45
CA ARG A 5 -12.42 26.04 1.18
C ARG A 5 -12.79 26.49 2.57
N SER A 6 -14.00 26.17 3.01
CA SER A 6 -14.43 26.39 4.40
C SER A 6 -13.62 25.51 5.36
N PRO A 7 -13.56 25.85 6.66
CA PRO A 7 -12.95 24.99 7.67
C PRO A 7 -13.52 23.56 7.67
N GLN A 8 -14.84 23.41 7.45
CA GLN A 8 -15.53 22.11 7.38
C GLN A 8 -15.08 21.31 6.16
N GLU A 9 -14.95 21.95 5.00
CA GLU A 9 -14.43 21.31 3.78
C GLU A 9 -12.96 20.89 3.94
N LYS A 10 -12.14 21.74 4.57
CA LYS A 10 -10.74 21.40 4.89
C LYS A 10 -10.67 20.18 5.80
N LYS A 11 -11.51 20.12 6.84
CA LYS A 11 -11.56 18.98 7.77
C LYS A 11 -12.01 17.70 7.09
N ARG A 12 -13.05 17.77 6.25
CA ARG A 12 -13.51 16.64 5.42
C ARG A 12 -12.38 16.11 4.54
N LEU A 13 -11.67 17.02 3.86
CA LEU A 13 -10.54 16.65 3.01
C LEU A 13 -9.37 16.05 3.80
N SER A 14 -9.08 16.57 5.00
CA SER A 14 -8.05 16.00 5.87
C SER A 14 -8.41 14.56 6.26
N TYR A 15 -9.65 14.30 6.68
CA TYR A 15 -10.09 12.93 7.00
C TYR A 15 -10.01 11.97 5.80
N SER A 16 -10.37 12.42 4.60
CA SER A 16 -10.35 11.58 3.41
C SER A 16 -8.95 11.42 2.78
N LYS A 17 -8.10 12.44 2.81
CA LYS A 17 -6.86 12.47 2.01
C LYS A 17 -5.59 12.33 2.82
N ASP A 18 -5.57 12.81 4.06
CA ASP A 18 -4.40 12.63 4.91
C ASP A 18 -4.32 11.16 5.33
N ARG A 19 -3.10 10.63 5.40
CA ARG A 19 -2.86 9.22 5.69
C ARG A 19 -1.93 9.02 6.87
N ARG A 20 -2.11 7.89 7.57
CA ARG A 20 -1.35 7.48 8.74
C ARG A 20 -0.81 6.08 8.54
N ASN A 21 0.47 5.91 8.81
CA ASN A 21 1.11 4.60 8.85
C ASN A 21 0.53 3.79 10.02
N THR A 22 -0.05 2.63 9.71
CA THR A 22 -0.63 1.68 10.67
C THR A 22 0.03 0.30 10.61
N TYR A 23 1.14 0.17 9.88
CA TYR A 23 1.83 -1.10 9.66
C TYR A 23 2.77 -1.51 10.81
N GLY A 24 2.83 -0.73 11.90
CA GLY A 24 3.71 -1.00 13.04
C GLY A 24 5.20 -0.78 12.75
N GLU A 25 5.52 -0.28 11.55
CA GLU A 25 6.88 0.02 11.15
C GLU A 25 7.40 1.27 11.86
N ASN A 26 8.68 1.25 12.25
CA ASN A 26 9.35 2.47 12.70
C ASN A 26 9.54 3.44 11.51
N ASP A 27 9.78 4.71 11.85
CA ASP A 27 9.94 5.80 10.87
C ASP A 27 11.09 5.57 9.86
N LYS A 28 12.14 4.85 10.25
CA LYS A 28 13.26 4.54 9.34
C LYS A 28 12.90 3.42 8.38
N SER A 29 12.17 2.41 8.83
CA SER A 29 11.70 1.30 7.99
C SER A 29 10.68 1.77 6.97
N SER A 30 9.70 2.60 7.35
CA SER A 30 8.64 3.07 6.44
C SER A 30 9.21 3.84 5.25
N ARG A 31 10.21 4.69 5.50
CA ARG A 31 10.91 5.47 4.46
C ARG A 31 11.75 4.60 3.52
N ARG A 32 12.30 3.47 4.00
CA ARG A 32 13.30 2.68 3.27
C ARG A 32 12.73 1.41 2.62
N ASN A 33 11.66 0.85 3.16
CA ASN A 33 11.12 -0.45 2.73
C ASN A 33 10.62 -0.42 1.29
N ILE A 34 9.99 0.67 0.84
CA ILE A 34 9.52 0.81 -0.55
C ILE A 34 10.70 0.74 -1.53
N ALA A 35 11.76 1.52 -1.29
CA ALA A 35 12.95 1.52 -2.14
C ALA A 35 13.67 0.17 -2.09
N ARG A 36 13.79 -0.43 -0.91
CA ARG A 36 14.38 -1.75 -0.69
C ARG A 36 13.64 -2.83 -1.48
N ASN A 37 12.32 -2.89 -1.39
CA ASN A 37 11.51 -3.91 -2.06
C ASN A 37 11.60 -3.78 -3.58
N LYS A 38 11.56 -2.54 -4.11
CA LYS A 38 11.82 -2.28 -5.53
C LYS A 38 13.19 -2.77 -5.97
N ARG A 39 14.24 -2.41 -5.22
CA ARG A 39 15.61 -2.82 -5.54
C ARG A 39 15.77 -4.34 -5.54
N ASN A 40 15.19 -5.02 -4.54
CA ASN A 40 15.24 -6.47 -4.44
C ASN A 40 14.52 -7.13 -5.61
N GLN A 41 13.35 -6.60 -6.01
CA GLN A 41 12.63 -7.08 -7.18
C GLN A 41 13.46 -6.92 -8.46
N HIS A 42 13.94 -5.71 -8.77
CA HIS A 42 14.73 -5.47 -9.97
C HIS A 42 16.03 -6.28 -10.00
N ARG A 43 16.66 -6.50 -8.84
CA ARG A 43 17.82 -7.39 -8.74
C ARG A 43 17.45 -8.83 -9.07
N SER A 44 16.35 -9.34 -8.50
CA SER A 44 15.88 -10.70 -8.79
C SER A 44 15.53 -10.90 -10.25
N ASP A 45 14.91 -9.90 -10.89
CA ASP A 45 14.53 -9.96 -12.31
C ASP A 45 15.78 -9.98 -13.19
N ARG A 46 16.73 -9.07 -12.96
CA ARG A 46 18.00 -9.06 -13.69
C ARG A 46 18.80 -10.36 -13.53
N HIS A 47 18.84 -10.95 -12.32
CA HIS A 47 19.52 -12.23 -12.15
C HIS A 47 18.87 -13.36 -12.96
N ARG A 48 17.54 -13.40 -13.04
CA ARG A 48 16.84 -14.40 -13.86
C ARG A 48 17.09 -14.18 -15.34
N GLU A 49 17.02 -12.93 -15.80
CA GLU A 49 17.33 -12.58 -17.19
C GLU A 49 18.76 -12.97 -17.55
N GLN A 50 19.73 -12.65 -16.68
CA GLN A 50 21.13 -13.02 -16.89
C GLN A 50 21.32 -14.54 -16.96
N GLN A 51 20.63 -15.32 -16.13
CA GLN A 51 20.70 -16.79 -16.19
C GLN A 51 20.18 -17.34 -17.51
N GLN A 52 19.09 -16.77 -18.05
CA GLN A 52 18.56 -17.18 -19.35
C GLN A 52 19.52 -16.77 -20.47
N LEU A 53 20.02 -15.53 -20.45
CA LEU A 53 20.97 -15.01 -21.45
C LEU A 53 22.30 -15.78 -21.44
N SER A 54 22.81 -16.14 -20.26
CA SER A 54 24.05 -16.91 -20.17
C SER A 54 23.93 -18.30 -20.77
N ALA A 55 22.74 -18.90 -20.76
CA ALA A 55 22.49 -20.19 -21.41
C ALA A 55 22.47 -20.10 -22.94
N ALA A 56 22.34 -18.89 -23.50
CA ALA A 56 22.40 -18.62 -24.94
C ALA A 56 23.80 -18.19 -25.41
N LEU A 57 24.79 -18.08 -24.50
CA LEU A 57 26.18 -17.81 -24.87
C LEU A 57 26.82 -19.11 -25.40
N GLY A 58 27.03 -19.20 -26.72
CA GLY A 58 27.61 -20.38 -27.36
C GLY A 58 27.28 -20.46 -28.86
N PRO A 59 27.54 -21.62 -29.51
CA PRO A 59 27.11 -21.88 -30.87
C PRO A 59 25.59 -21.75 -30.99
N VAL A 60 25.11 -21.19 -32.10
CA VAL A 60 23.68 -21.00 -32.35
C VAL A 60 22.99 -22.36 -32.40
N ASP A 61 22.03 -22.57 -31.49
CA ASP A 61 21.11 -23.70 -31.48
C ASP A 61 19.72 -23.19 -31.84
N GLU A 62 19.27 -23.47 -33.06
CA GLU A 62 17.99 -23.01 -33.61
C GLU A 62 16.78 -23.48 -32.77
N VAL A 63 16.90 -24.62 -32.09
CA VAL A 63 15.86 -25.15 -31.20
C VAL A 63 15.76 -24.34 -29.91
N VAL A 64 16.91 -23.87 -29.40
CA VAL A 64 16.97 -23.02 -28.20
C VAL A 64 16.47 -21.60 -28.53
N GLU A 65 16.83 -21.05 -29.68
CA GLU A 65 16.39 -19.73 -30.13
C GLU A 65 14.86 -19.62 -30.27
N ALA A 66 14.21 -20.63 -30.88
CA ALA A 66 12.78 -20.63 -31.16
C ALA A 66 11.87 -20.42 -29.91
N GLY A 67 12.38 -20.69 -28.70
CA GLY A 67 11.65 -20.51 -27.44
C GLY A 67 12.30 -19.55 -26.44
N PHE A 68 13.30 -18.77 -26.85
CA PHE A 68 14.04 -17.90 -25.94
C PHE A 68 13.18 -16.76 -25.37
N ASP A 69 12.50 -16.02 -26.24
CA ASP A 69 11.66 -14.88 -25.85
C ASP A 69 10.52 -15.29 -24.91
N GLU A 70 9.91 -16.44 -25.16
CA GLU A 70 8.83 -16.98 -24.33
C GLU A 70 9.34 -17.41 -22.94
N ARG A 71 10.55 -18.00 -22.87
CA ARG A 71 11.22 -18.32 -21.60
C ARG A 71 11.62 -17.06 -20.84
N LEU A 72 12.14 -16.04 -21.52
CA LEU A 72 12.55 -14.77 -20.92
C LEU A 72 11.35 -14.00 -20.36
N THR A 73 10.26 -13.91 -21.12
CA THR A 73 9.00 -13.31 -20.64
C THR A 73 8.40 -14.09 -19.48
N ARG A 74 8.45 -15.43 -19.50
CA ARG A 74 8.00 -16.26 -18.37
C ARG A 74 8.91 -16.15 -17.14
N ALA A 75 10.21 -15.91 -17.33
CA ALA A 75 11.19 -15.70 -16.26
C ALA A 75 10.97 -14.38 -15.52
N ARG A 76 10.41 -13.36 -16.19
CA ARG A 76 9.89 -12.13 -15.58
C ARG A 76 8.60 -12.42 -14.80
N ARG A 77 8.72 -13.10 -13.66
CA ARG A 77 7.61 -13.24 -12.72
C ARG A 77 7.29 -11.87 -12.12
N GLY A 78 6.19 -11.27 -12.58
CA GLY A 78 5.67 -10.03 -12.05
C GLY A 78 5.62 -10.06 -10.52
N SER A 79 6.19 -9.05 -9.87
CA SER A 79 6.27 -9.00 -8.42
C SER A 79 4.88 -9.11 -7.79
N ARG A 80 4.74 -9.97 -6.78
CA ARG A 80 3.56 -9.98 -5.90
C ARG A 80 3.53 -8.73 -4.99
N TRP A 81 4.66 -8.04 -4.85
CA TRP A 81 4.75 -6.83 -4.06
C TRP A 81 4.16 -5.64 -4.83
N ARG A 82 3.25 -4.93 -4.19
CA ARG A 82 2.66 -3.69 -4.71
C ARG A 82 2.74 -2.62 -3.64
N LYS A 83 2.95 -1.37 -4.06
CA LYS A 83 2.77 -0.24 -3.16
C LYS A 83 1.31 -0.19 -2.74
N PHE A 84 1.07 -0.09 -1.45
CA PHE A 84 -0.27 0.09 -0.89
C PHE A 84 -0.28 1.36 -0.07
N PRO A 85 -1.32 2.18 -0.14
CA PRO A 85 -1.31 3.45 0.55
C PRO A 85 -1.59 3.28 2.05
N ASP A 86 -1.11 4.24 2.84
CA ASP A 86 -1.36 4.33 4.29
C ASP A 86 -2.84 4.55 4.62
N THR A 87 -3.23 4.28 5.87
CA THR A 87 -4.64 4.36 6.33
C THR A 87 -5.16 5.80 6.31
N GLN A 88 -6.34 6.05 5.74
CA GLN A 88 -6.96 7.37 5.76
C GLN A 88 -7.15 7.85 7.20
N LEU A 89 -6.92 9.14 7.45
CA LEU A 89 -6.98 9.72 8.78
C LEU A 89 -8.34 9.48 9.46
N GLY A 90 -9.44 9.61 8.70
CA GLY A 90 -10.78 9.35 9.22
C GLY A 90 -10.97 7.92 9.73
N LEU A 91 -10.48 6.93 8.99
CA LEU A 91 -10.54 5.51 9.40
C LEU A 91 -9.65 5.25 10.62
N TYR A 92 -8.45 5.82 10.65
CA TYR A 92 -7.54 5.73 11.79
C TYR A 92 -8.15 6.31 13.07
N VAL A 93 -8.74 7.51 12.99
CA VAL A 93 -9.39 8.17 14.12
C VAL A 93 -10.57 7.32 14.61
N ALA A 94 -11.44 6.86 13.71
CA ALA A 94 -12.58 6.02 14.06
C ALA A 94 -12.15 4.73 14.78
N SER A 95 -11.10 4.06 14.29
CA SER A 95 -10.51 2.88 14.94
C SER A 95 -9.97 3.20 16.33
N THR A 96 -9.27 4.33 16.48
CA THR A 96 -8.71 4.76 17.78
C THR A 96 -9.80 5.01 18.82
N LEU A 97 -10.90 5.69 18.44
CA LEU A 97 -12.03 5.94 19.34
C LEU A 97 -12.74 4.63 19.73
N ALA A 98 -12.88 3.70 18.78
CA ALA A 98 -13.46 2.39 19.06
C ALA A 98 -12.62 1.57 20.05
N VAL A 99 -11.28 1.62 19.93
CA VAL A 99 -10.37 0.97 20.88
C VAL A 99 -10.49 1.60 22.27
N ARG A 100 -10.61 2.93 22.38
CA ARG A 100 -10.79 3.61 23.67
C ARG A 100 -12.08 3.22 24.38
N ALA A 101 -13.19 3.19 23.64
CA ALA A 101 -14.47 2.71 24.14
C ALA A 101 -14.39 1.26 24.62
N ARG A 102 -13.75 0.38 23.82
CA ARG A 102 -13.57 -1.04 24.17
C ARG A 102 -12.72 -1.23 25.43
N LYS A 103 -11.69 -0.39 25.62
CA LYS A 103 -10.82 -0.41 26.79
C LYS A 103 -11.43 0.28 28.02
N GLY A 104 -12.65 0.82 27.94
CA GLY A 104 -13.27 1.56 29.03
C GLY A 104 -12.60 2.90 29.36
N ILE A 105 -11.70 3.39 28.51
CA ILE A 105 -11.01 4.68 28.71
C ILE A 105 -12.00 5.85 28.58
N SER A 106 -13.05 5.67 27.77
CA SER A 106 -14.09 6.66 27.58
C SER A 106 -15.46 6.02 27.39
N ILE A 107 -16.50 6.82 27.65
CA ILE A 107 -17.90 6.39 27.59
C ILE A 107 -18.24 5.96 26.15
N ALA A 108 -18.68 4.70 26.01
CA ALA A 108 -18.93 4.09 24.70
C ALA A 108 -19.91 4.90 23.83
N ARG A 109 -21.02 5.39 24.42
CA ARG A 109 -22.01 6.20 23.70
C ARG A 109 -21.42 7.50 23.14
N THR A 110 -20.56 8.17 23.89
CA THR A 110 -19.89 9.40 23.46
C THR A 110 -18.94 9.12 22.30
N GLU A 111 -18.18 8.02 22.36
CA GLU A 111 -17.28 7.65 21.27
C GLU A 111 -18.03 7.19 20.02
N GLN A 112 -19.16 6.50 20.15
CA GLN A 112 -20.01 6.14 19.02
C GLN A 112 -20.46 7.38 18.24
N ALA A 113 -20.96 8.42 18.92
CA ALA A 113 -21.36 9.66 18.27
C ALA A 113 -20.18 10.36 17.56
N ARG A 114 -18.98 10.30 18.14
CA ARG A 114 -17.75 10.83 17.52
C ARG A 114 -17.33 10.02 16.29
N ILE A 115 -17.40 8.69 16.37
CA ILE A 115 -17.11 7.78 15.27
C ILE A 115 -18.05 8.05 14.10
N GLU A 116 -19.35 8.17 14.35
CA GLU A 116 -20.34 8.50 13.32
C GLU A 116 -20.07 9.85 12.66
N LYS A 117 -19.72 10.87 13.47
CA LYS A 117 -19.33 12.19 12.95
C LYS A 117 -18.10 12.09 12.05
N VAL A 118 -17.09 11.30 12.40
CA VAL A 118 -15.90 11.10 11.58
C VAL A 118 -16.26 10.36 10.30
N ARG A 119 -17.03 9.27 10.39
CA ARG A 119 -17.49 8.49 9.23
C ARG A 119 -18.27 9.35 8.23
N ARG A 120 -19.22 10.17 8.70
CA ARG A 120 -19.99 11.10 7.86
C ARG A 120 -19.11 12.10 7.11
N ASN A 121 -17.96 12.47 7.68
CA ASN A 121 -17.02 13.42 7.10
C ASN A 121 -15.82 12.76 6.42
N THR A 122 -15.81 11.43 6.26
CA THR A 122 -14.72 10.70 5.62
C THR A 122 -15.23 10.07 4.34
N GLU A 123 -14.63 10.44 3.23
CA GLU A 123 -14.87 9.81 1.92
C GLU A 123 -13.86 8.66 1.77
N VAL A 124 -14.36 7.43 1.78
CA VAL A 124 -13.52 6.23 1.73
C VAL A 124 -13.08 5.99 0.29
N ASP A 125 -11.78 5.83 0.07
CA ASP A 125 -11.17 5.72 -1.27
C ASP A 125 -11.37 4.35 -1.96
N GLY A 126 -12.15 3.46 -1.36
CA GLY A 126 -12.38 2.09 -1.84
C GLY A 126 -11.18 1.14 -1.67
N LEU A 127 -9.96 1.67 -1.49
CA LEU A 127 -8.74 0.87 -1.35
C LEU A 127 -8.68 0.19 0.02
N GLN A 128 -9.29 0.78 1.05
CA GLN A 128 -9.13 0.34 2.45
C GLN A 128 -10.24 -0.59 2.95
N LEU A 129 -11.25 -0.90 2.12
CA LEU A 129 -12.39 -1.75 2.48
C LEU A 129 -12.03 -3.23 2.64
N ARG A 130 -10.82 -3.67 2.27
CA ARG A 130 -10.44 -5.10 2.21
C ARG A 130 -9.33 -5.52 3.17
N ARG A 131 -9.20 -4.89 4.34
CA ARG A 131 -8.34 -5.40 5.41
C ARG A 131 -9.16 -5.67 6.66
N LYS A 132 -9.57 -6.94 6.82
CA LYS A 132 -9.84 -7.51 8.14
C LYS A 132 -8.51 -7.44 8.90
N TRP A 133 -8.43 -6.58 9.90
CA TRP A 133 -7.27 -6.49 10.79
C TRP A 133 -7.41 -7.58 11.85
N TRP A 134 -7.06 -8.81 11.48
CA TRP A 134 -6.83 -9.96 12.36
C TRP A 134 -5.76 -10.83 11.71
#